data_AF-A0A9E5Q7Z4-F1
#
_entry.id   AF-A0A9E5Q7Z4-F1
#
_cell.length_a   1.000
_cell.length_b   1.000
_cell.length_c   1.000
_cell.angle_alpha   90.00
_cell.angle_beta   90.00
_cell.angle_gamma   90.00
#
_symmetry.space_group_name_H-M   'P 1'
#
loop_
_entity.id
_entity.type
_entity.pdbx_description
1 polymer ?
#
loop_
_entity_poly.entity_id
_entity_poly.type
_entity_poly.pdbx_seq_one_letter_code
_entity_poly.pdbx_strand_id
1 'polypeptide(L)'
;MQIDVLQLEFLDPTLRELLVWLEDEVGVSFVGTSIYRPGDGGVHGTLPVRGFDVRMKSEEVGRALEFFVNKHWSYDPKRPNLRCCLLHDVGKGQHLHFQVHPNTVKKPTPR
;
A
#
# COMPACT_ATOMS: atom_id res chain seq x y z
N MET A 1 -9.51 -2.69 -12.32
CA MET A 1 -9.75 -4.14 -12.21
C MET A 1 -9.91 -4.46 -10.74
N GLN A 2 -10.92 -5.23 -10.36
CA GLN A 2 -10.99 -5.81 -9.01
C GLN A 2 -10.02 -6.99 -9.02
N ILE A 3 -9.01 -6.97 -8.15
CA ILE A 3 -7.93 -7.96 -8.16
C ILE A 3 -7.97 -8.69 -6.84
N ASP A 4 -8.06 -10.02 -6.89
CA ASP A 4 -7.84 -10.86 -5.73
C ASP A 4 -6.35 -10.82 -5.38
N VAL A 5 -5.99 -9.98 -4.41
CA VAL A 5 -4.60 -9.80 -3.99
C VAL A 5 -3.98 -11.07 -3.40
N LEU A 6 -4.79 -12.04 -2.97
CA LEU A 6 -4.32 -13.33 -2.47
C LEU A 6 -3.69 -14.17 -3.58
N GLN A 7 -4.13 -13.99 -4.83
CA GLN A 7 -3.66 -14.75 -5.99
C GLN A 7 -2.41 -14.14 -6.65
N LEU A 8 -1.94 -12.98 -6.17
CA LEU A 8 -0.77 -12.31 -6.73
C LEU A 8 0.52 -12.75 -6.02
N GLU A 9 0.98 -13.96 -6.34
CA GLU A 9 2.16 -14.60 -5.74
C GLU A 9 3.45 -13.78 -5.86
N PHE A 10 3.55 -12.93 -6.88
CA PHE A 10 4.72 -12.08 -7.13
C PHE A 10 4.78 -10.81 -6.26
N LEU A 11 3.76 -10.52 -5.44
CA LEU A 11 3.81 -9.46 -4.43
C LEU A 11 4.65 -9.89 -3.23
N ASP A 12 5.29 -8.92 -2.59
CA ASP A 12 5.94 -9.12 -1.30
C ASP A 12 4.90 -9.59 -0.27
N PRO A 13 5.20 -10.63 0.54
CA PRO A 13 4.26 -11.14 1.54
C PRO A 13 3.74 -10.05 2.47
N THR A 14 4.58 -9.08 2.84
CA THR A 14 4.22 -7.95 3.72
C THR A 14 3.25 -7.00 3.04
N LEU A 15 3.44 -6.76 1.73
CA LEU A 15 2.51 -5.94 0.95
C LEU A 15 1.15 -6.63 0.85
N ARG A 16 1.14 -7.94 0.59
CA ARG A 16 -0.09 -8.73 0.54
C ARG A 16 -0.81 -8.71 1.89
N GLU A 17 -0.09 -8.95 2.99
CA GLU A 17 -0.65 -8.89 4.33
C GLU A 17 -1.27 -7.52 4.63
N LEU A 18 -0.58 -6.43 4.30
CA LEU A 18 -1.08 -5.08 4.50
C LEU A 18 -2.37 -4.82 3.72
N LEU A 19 -2.43 -5.21 2.44
CA LEU A 19 -3.59 -4.99 1.59
C LEU A 19 -4.81 -5.80 2.09
N VAL A 20 -4.63 -7.09 2.38
CA VAL A 20 -5.69 -7.96 2.91
C VAL A 20 -6.19 -7.44 4.26
N TRP A 21 -5.27 -7.11 5.17
CA TRP A 21 -5.62 -6.54 6.47
C TRP A 21 -6.45 -5.27 6.32
N LEU A 22 -6.11 -4.39 5.38
CA LEU A 22 -6.85 -3.15 5.20
C LEU A 22 -8.25 -3.40 4.65
N GLU A 23 -8.41 -4.30 3.68
CA GLU A 23 -9.72 -4.70 3.14
C GLU A 23 -10.62 -5.28 4.24
N ASP A 24 -10.07 -6.12 5.11
CA ASP A 24 -10.78 -6.70 6.26
C ASP A 24 -11.21 -5.65 7.30
N GLU A 25 -10.31 -4.72 7.67
CA GLU A 25 -10.59 -3.72 8.71
C GLU A 25 -11.63 -2.68 8.29
N VAL A 26 -11.61 -2.28 7.01
CA VAL A 26 -12.47 -1.19 6.52
C VAL A 26 -13.65 -1.68 5.69
N GLY A 27 -13.73 -2.97 5.41
CA GLY A 27 -14.83 -3.60 4.67
C GLY A 27 -14.95 -3.10 3.23
N VAL A 28 -13.83 -2.84 2.56
CA VAL A 28 -13.80 -2.38 1.16
C VAL A 28 -12.97 -3.31 0.28
N SER A 29 -13.24 -3.28 -1.01
CA SER A 29 -12.37 -3.89 -2.02
C SER A 29 -11.72 -2.81 -2.88
N PHE A 30 -10.44 -2.96 -3.18
CA PHE A 30 -9.70 -1.96 -3.93
C PHE A 30 -9.73 -2.18 -5.45
N VAL A 31 -9.68 -1.06 -6.19
CA VAL A 31 -9.45 -1.07 -7.65
C VAL A 31 -8.00 -0.71 -7.92
N GLY A 32 -7.17 -1.74 -8.15
CA GLY A 32 -5.76 -1.58 -8.51
C GLY A 32 -5.60 -0.84 -9.84
N THR A 33 -4.65 0.10 -9.88
CA THR A 33 -4.30 0.89 -11.08
C THR A 33 -2.90 0.62 -11.61
N SER A 34 -1.98 0.17 -10.76
CA SER A 34 -0.59 -0.11 -11.13
C SER A 34 0.05 -1.02 -10.08
N ILE A 35 0.85 -2.01 -10.53
CA ILE A 35 1.45 -3.03 -9.66
C ILE A 35 2.92 -3.24 -10.04
N TYR A 36 3.20 -3.98 -11.11
CA TYR A 36 4.58 -4.28 -11.53
C TYR A 36 5.02 -3.36 -12.68
N ARG A 37 6.19 -2.72 -12.52
CA ARG A 37 6.82 -1.83 -13.51
C ARG A 37 8.26 -2.28 -13.77
N PRO A 38 8.49 -3.23 -14.71
CA PRO A 38 9.84 -3.72 -15.01
C PRO A 38 10.81 -2.58 -15.33
N GLY A 39 12.01 -2.62 -14.75
CA GLY A 39 13.05 -1.60 -14.96
C GLY A 39 12.88 -0.32 -14.13
N ASP A 40 11.80 -0.19 -13.35
CA ASP A 40 11.65 0.89 -12.37
C ASP A 40 12.63 0.68 -11.19
N GLY A 41 13.39 1.71 -10.80
CA GLY A 41 14.32 1.65 -9.67
C GLY A 41 13.64 1.67 -8.29
N GLY A 42 12.32 1.89 -8.24
CA GLY A 42 11.51 1.95 -7.04
C GLY A 42 10.82 0.62 -6.69
N VAL A 43 9.88 0.71 -5.74
CA VAL A 43 9.19 -0.46 -5.15
C VAL A 43 8.31 -1.24 -6.14
N HIS A 44 7.89 -0.62 -7.24
CA HIS A 44 7.13 -1.28 -8.30
C HIS A 44 8.00 -2.12 -9.25
N GLY A 45 9.31 -1.88 -9.31
CA GLY A 45 10.21 -2.62 -10.20
C GLY A 45 10.94 -3.77 -9.54
N THR A 46 10.73 -3.98 -8.24
CA THR A 46 11.34 -5.10 -7.52
C THR A 46 10.58 -6.42 -7.71
N LEU A 47 11.28 -7.54 -7.53
CA LEU A 47 10.71 -8.87 -7.39
C LEU A 47 11.23 -9.48 -6.07
N PRO A 48 10.36 -9.75 -5.08
CA PRO A 48 8.91 -9.54 -5.12
C PRO A 48 8.52 -8.05 -5.20
N VAL A 49 7.33 -7.77 -5.73
CA VAL A 49 6.82 -6.40 -5.91
C VAL A 49 6.43 -5.80 -4.58
N ARG A 50 6.92 -4.59 -4.29
CA ARG A 50 6.71 -3.90 -3.01
C ARG A 50 5.86 -2.63 -3.13
N GLY A 51 5.29 -2.37 -4.31
CA GLY A 51 4.42 -1.22 -4.58
C GLY A 51 3.06 -1.64 -5.16
N PHE A 52 1.99 -0.99 -4.73
CA PHE A 52 0.65 -1.20 -5.27
C PHE A 52 -0.15 0.11 -5.27
N ASP A 53 -0.67 0.49 -6.43
CA ASP A 53 -1.44 1.73 -6.58
C ASP A 53 -2.94 1.40 -6.65
N VAL A 54 -3.75 2.11 -5.87
CA VAL A 54 -5.21 1.98 -5.83
C VAL A 54 -5.88 3.28 -6.21
N ARG A 55 -6.84 3.22 -7.14
CA ARG A 55 -7.65 4.39 -7.51
C ARG A 55 -8.39 4.95 -6.30
N MET A 56 -8.29 6.26 -6.07
CA MET A 56 -9.08 6.95 -5.05
C MET A 56 -9.92 8.06 -5.69
N LYS A 57 -11.21 8.11 -5.35
CA LYS A 57 -12.15 9.14 -5.85
C LYS A 57 -12.49 10.19 -4.79
N SER A 58 -12.44 9.83 -3.51
CA SER A 58 -12.71 10.73 -2.40
C SER A 58 -11.40 11.03 -1.68
N GLU A 59 -10.98 12.29 -1.71
CA GLU A 59 -9.78 12.73 -0.99
C GLU A 59 -9.93 12.52 0.51
N GLU A 60 -11.11 12.79 1.07
CA GLU A 60 -11.40 12.61 2.49
C GLU A 60 -11.18 11.15 2.93
N VAL A 61 -11.78 10.20 2.19
CA VAL A 61 -11.58 8.77 2.45
C VAL A 61 -10.13 8.37 2.23
N GLY A 62 -9.49 8.90 1.18
CA GLY A 62 -8.07 8.68 0.90
C GLY A 62 -7.17 9.11 2.06
N ARG A 63 -7.41 10.29 2.63
CA ARG A 63 -6.65 10.80 3.78
C ARG A 63 -6.88 9.98 5.04
N ALA A 64 -8.13 9.55 5.28
CA ALA A 64 -8.46 8.69 6.39
C ALA A 64 -7.73 7.35 6.30
N LEU A 65 -7.71 6.72 5.11
CA LEU A 65 -6.99 5.47 4.87
C LEU A 65 -5.47 5.65 4.94
N GLU A 66 -4.92 6.71 4.34
CA GLU A 66 -3.50 7.06 4.45
C GLU A 66 -3.08 7.16 5.92
N PHE A 67 -3.85 7.89 6.73
CA PHE A 67 -3.60 8.02 8.16
C PHE A 67 -3.74 6.66 8.87
N PHE A 68 -4.82 5.92 8.62
CA PHE A 68 -5.10 4.65 9.29
C PHE A 68 -4.00 3.62 9.04
N VAL A 69 -3.56 3.45 7.80
CA VAL A 69 -2.48 2.53 7.44
C VAL A 69 -1.18 2.95 8.12
N ASN A 70 -0.79 4.22 8.01
CA ASN A 70 0.46 4.70 8.61
C ASN A 70 0.41 4.76 10.14
N LYS A 71 -0.76 4.74 10.76
CA LYS A 71 -0.92 4.58 12.21
C LYS A 71 -0.63 3.14 12.66
N HIS A 72 -0.99 2.14 11.86
CA HIS A 72 -0.87 0.72 12.20
C HIS A 72 0.37 0.04 11.58
N TRP A 73 1.01 0.66 10.60
CA TRP A 73 2.18 0.12 9.92
C TRP A 73 3.33 1.12 9.91
N SER A 74 4.56 0.62 9.98
CA SER A 74 5.79 1.39 9.85
C SER A 74 6.58 0.88 8.64
N TYR A 75 6.93 1.77 7.71
CA TYR A 75 7.64 1.39 6.48
C TYR A 75 9.00 0.77 6.79
N ASP A 76 9.82 1.46 7.57
CA ASP A 76 11.04 0.93 8.18
C ASP A 76 11.24 1.74 9.46
N PRO A 77 11.28 1.11 10.66
CA PRO A 77 11.49 1.83 11.92
C PRO A 77 12.73 2.72 11.94
N LYS A 78 13.75 2.42 11.12
CA LYS A 78 14.97 3.23 10.98
C LYS A 78 14.83 4.39 9.98
N ARG A 79 13.70 4.46 9.25
CA ARG A 79 13.41 5.50 8.25
C ARG A 79 12.02 6.11 8.53
N PRO A 80 11.85 6.83 9.65
CA PRO A 80 10.53 7.29 10.13
C PRO A 80 9.82 8.28 9.18
N ASN A 81 10.57 8.92 8.28
CA ASN A 81 10.01 9.85 7.28
C ASN A 81 9.36 9.12 6.09
N LEU A 82 9.56 7.81 5.96
CA LEU A 82 8.93 7.00 4.92
C LEU A 82 7.64 6.37 5.46
N ARG A 83 6.63 6.31 4.58
CA ARG A 83 5.26 5.91 4.91
C ARG A 83 4.87 4.67 4.11
N CYS A 84 4.04 3.80 4.66
CA CYS A 84 3.52 2.62 3.96
C CYS A 84 2.40 2.97 2.97
N CYS A 85 1.74 4.11 3.19
CA CYS A 85 0.64 4.57 2.33
C CYS A 85 0.79 6.07 2.05
N LEU A 86 0.58 6.47 0.81
CA LEU A 86 0.67 7.86 0.36
C LEU A 86 -0.55 8.18 -0.51
N LEU A 87 -1.32 9.19 -0.14
CA LEU A 87 -2.33 9.75 -1.05
C LEU A 87 -1.65 10.83 -1.91
N HIS A 88 -1.61 10.62 -3.22
CA HIS A 88 -1.08 11.62 -4.15
C HIS A 88 -1.70 11.55 -5.55
N ASP A 89 -1.43 12.57 -6.36
CA ASP A 89 -1.76 12.60 -7.78
C ASP A 89 -0.48 12.90 -8.57
N VAL A 90 -0.22 12.07 -9.58
CA VAL A 90 0.93 12.18 -10.49
C VAL A 90 0.52 12.65 -11.89
N GLY A 91 -0.62 13.34 -11.99
CA GLY A 91 -1.23 13.83 -13.24
C GLY A 91 -2.13 12.82 -13.94
N LYS A 92 -2.54 11.74 -13.24
CA LYS A 92 -3.41 10.66 -13.76
C LYS A 92 -4.61 10.40 -12.85
N GLY A 93 -4.95 11.39 -12.03
CA GLY A 93 -5.95 11.29 -10.99
C GLY A 93 -5.38 10.71 -9.70
N GLN A 94 -6.04 11.06 -8.61
CA GLN A 94 -5.68 10.67 -7.26
C GLN A 94 -5.66 9.14 -7.07
N HIS A 95 -4.68 8.67 -6.30
CA HIS A 95 -4.57 7.28 -5.91
C HIS A 95 -3.86 7.15 -4.56
N LEU A 96 -4.11 6.03 -3.87
CA LEU A 96 -3.31 5.59 -2.75
C LEU A 96 -2.17 4.72 -3.27
N HIS A 97 -0.95 5.13 -2.99
CA HIS A 97 0.25 4.36 -3.24
C HIS A 97 0.63 3.60 -1.97
N PHE A 98 0.50 2.28 -2.01
CA PHE A 98 0.96 1.38 -0.97
C PHE A 98 2.39 0.94 -1.26
N GLN A 99 3.25 0.98 -0.25
CA GLN A 99 4.62 0.55 -0.37
C GLN A 99 5.13 -0.12 0.90
N VAL A 100 6.02 -1.10 0.73
CA VAL A 100 6.68 -1.81 1.83
C VAL A 100 8.20 -1.91 1.63
N HIS A 101 8.87 -2.31 2.70
CA HIS A 101 10.29 -2.59 2.81
C HIS A 101 10.48 -3.93 3.54
N PRO A 102 11.62 -4.63 3.38
CA PRO A 102 11.95 -5.81 4.19
C PRO A 102 11.89 -5.61 5.70
N ASN A 103 11.95 -4.35 6.17
CA ASN A 103 11.85 -3.98 7.58
C ASN A 103 10.47 -3.41 7.94
N THR A 104 9.49 -3.51 7.04
CA THR A 104 8.12 -3.06 7.33
C THR A 104 7.54 -3.91 8.44
N VAL A 105 6.94 -3.25 9.42
CA VAL A 105 6.35 -3.92 10.58
C VAL A 105 4.99 -3.35 10.90
N LYS A 106 4.06 -4.22 11.32
CA LYS A 106 2.83 -3.82 11.97
C LYS A 106 3.16 -3.27 13.35
N LYS A 107 2.71 -2.07 13.65
CA LYS A 107 2.88 -1.40 14.94
C LYS A 107 2.01 -2.11 15.98
N PRO A 108 2.48 -2.23 17.24
CA PRO A 108 1.64 -2.76 18.31
C PRO A 108 0.39 -1.89 18.46
N THR A 109 -0.77 -2.52 18.54
CA THR A 109 -2.03 -1.83 18.85
C THR A 109 -1.87 -1.14 20.21
N PRO A 110 -2.13 0.17 20.32
CA PRO A 110 -2.21 0.82 21.62
C PRO A 110 -3.27 0.08 22.45
N ARG A 111 -2.89 -0.35 23.66
CA ARG A 111 -3.85 -0.88 24.65
C ARG A 111 -4.76 0.23 25.14
#